data_AF-A0A6I5YNW1-F1
#
_entry.id   AF-A0A6I5YNW1-F1
#
_cell.length_a   1.000
_cell.length_b   1.000
_cell.length_c   1.000
_cell.angle_alpha   90.00
_cell.angle_beta   90.00
_cell.angle_gamma   90.00
#
_symmetry.space_group_name_H-M   'P 1'
#
loop_
_entity.id
_entity.type
_entity.pdbx_description
1 polymer ?
#
loop_
_entity_poly.entity_id
_entity_poly.type
_entity_poly.pdbx_seq_one_letter_code
_entity_poly.pdbx_strand_id
1 'polypeptide(L)'
;MTDLVSTAGVIWEKCLNFKQCVKIGWPINKEICIGVGACLRLIEKGGTIVLQIDAAGQHFEYNLGNACHPIYTVAIGKIEICIEKQPGQTVRLQARACIGYGPINKCWDIWGTDIHWLTAAEFAALDLAPLGLSHDVLARLAQAPDASVAFEDEFQPLAPCPCSD
;
A
#
# COMPACT_ATOMS: atom_id res chain seq x y z
N MET A 1 -25.51 -25.26 -4.14
CA MET A 1 -25.00 -24.15 -3.30
C MET A 1 -23.82 -23.59 -4.04
N THR A 2 -24.05 -22.52 -4.78
CA THR A 2 -23.02 -21.85 -5.56
C THR A 2 -22.41 -20.83 -4.63
N ASP A 3 -21.23 -21.13 -4.11
CA ASP A 3 -20.39 -20.13 -3.45
C ASP A 3 -20.02 -19.08 -4.51
N LEU A 4 -20.83 -18.04 -4.60
CA LEU A 4 -20.44 -16.76 -5.16
C LEU A 4 -19.42 -16.16 -4.18
N VAL A 5 -18.20 -16.71 -4.20
CA VAL A 5 -17.01 -15.97 -3.78
C VAL A 5 -16.98 -14.76 -4.68
N SER A 6 -17.47 -13.64 -4.17
CA SER A 6 -17.24 -12.33 -4.74
C SER A 6 -15.74 -12.23 -4.98
N THR A 7 -15.33 -12.32 -6.26
CA THR A 7 -14.01 -11.88 -6.71
C THR A 7 -13.92 -10.39 -6.40
N ALA A 8 -13.59 -10.08 -5.15
CA ALA A 8 -13.09 -8.77 -4.77
C ALA A 8 -11.81 -8.59 -5.59
N GLY A 9 -11.89 -7.79 -6.65
CA GLY A 9 -10.82 -7.67 -7.63
C GLY A 9 -9.63 -7.01 -6.98
N VAL A 10 -8.59 -7.78 -6.67
CA VAL A 10 -7.31 -7.22 -6.25
C VAL A 10 -6.72 -6.52 -7.47
N ILE A 11 -6.66 -5.19 -7.43
CA ILE A 11 -6.18 -4.36 -8.55
C ILE A 11 -4.69 -4.07 -8.43
N TRP A 12 -4.14 -4.19 -7.22
CA TRP A 12 -2.72 -4.06 -6.93
C TRP A 12 -2.35 -4.86 -5.68
N GLU A 13 -1.17 -5.48 -5.68
CA GLU A 13 -0.62 -6.17 -4.51
C GLU A 13 0.89 -5.98 -4.44
N LYS A 14 1.40 -5.69 -3.23
CA LYS A 14 2.83 -5.67 -2.95
C LYS A 14 3.12 -6.22 -1.56
N CYS A 15 3.99 -7.22 -1.50
CA CYS A 15 4.51 -7.73 -0.24
C CYS A 15 5.88 -7.12 0.06
N LEU A 16 6.00 -6.54 1.23
CA LEU A 16 7.16 -5.85 1.74
C LEU A 16 7.70 -6.58 2.97
N ASN A 17 9.02 -6.76 3.02
CA ASN A 17 9.72 -7.28 4.18
C ASN A 17 10.60 -6.18 4.74
N PHE A 18 10.12 -5.54 5.80
CA PHE A 18 10.87 -4.50 6.50
C PHE A 18 11.73 -5.15 7.57
N LYS A 19 13.03 -4.88 7.54
CA LYS A 19 13.95 -5.29 8.61
C LYS A 19 14.85 -4.12 8.96
N GLN A 20 14.69 -3.57 10.15
CA GLN A 20 15.51 -2.48 10.65
C GLN A 20 16.10 -2.87 12.01
N CYS A 21 17.43 -2.82 12.12
CA CYS A 21 18.12 -2.99 13.38
C CYS A 21 18.49 -1.64 13.98
N VAL A 22 18.24 -1.49 15.28
CA VAL A 22 18.45 -0.26 16.04
C VAL A 22 19.26 -0.58 17.27
N LYS A 23 20.37 0.11 17.44
CA LYS A 23 21.21 0.00 18.63
C LYS A 23 20.64 0.89 19.73
N ILE A 24 20.08 0.27 20.76
CA ILE A 24 19.68 0.99 21.97
C ILE A 24 20.93 1.25 22.80
N GLY A 25 21.21 2.52 23.06
CA GLY A 25 22.37 2.96 23.84
C GLY A 25 22.32 2.57 25.32
N TRP A 26 23.24 3.13 26.10
CA TRP A 26 23.36 2.90 27.53
C TRP A 26 22.04 3.22 28.27
N PRO A 27 21.56 2.39 29.22
CA PRO A 27 22.25 1.27 29.88
C PRO A 27 22.02 -0.10 29.23
N ILE A 28 21.18 -0.21 28.20
CA ILE A 28 20.74 -1.51 27.66
C ILE A 28 21.78 -2.08 26.69
N ASN A 29 22.48 -1.24 25.91
CA ASN A 29 23.56 -1.64 24.98
C ASN A 29 23.22 -2.87 24.10
N LYS A 30 21.95 -2.99 23.69
CA LYS A 30 21.48 -4.09 22.82
C LYS A 30 21.05 -3.56 21.46
N GLU A 31 21.32 -4.37 20.45
CA GLU A 31 20.75 -4.20 19.13
C GLU A 31 19.38 -4.91 19.10
N ILE A 32 18.35 -4.16 18.74
CA ILE A 32 17.01 -4.70 18.51
C ILE A 32 16.72 -4.61 17.02
N CYS A 33 16.53 -5.77 16.40
CA CYS A 33 16.05 -5.87 15.02
C CYS A 33 14.54 -5.99 15.01
N ILE A 34 13.89 -5.01 14.40
CA ILE A 34 12.45 -5.00 14.12
C ILE A 34 12.30 -5.53 12.70
N GLY A 35 11.67 -6.70 12.56
CA GLY A 35 11.35 -7.32 11.28
C GLY A 35 9.86 -7.51 11.14
N VAL A 36 9.23 -6.97 10.09
CA VAL A 36 7.83 -7.24 9.77
C VAL A 36 7.68 -7.53 8.28
N GLY A 37 6.99 -8.62 7.98
CA GLY A 37 6.43 -8.88 6.65
C GLY A 37 5.02 -8.30 6.59
N ALA A 38 4.73 -7.51 5.57
CA ALA A 38 3.41 -6.94 5.31
C ALA A 38 3.05 -7.11 3.83
N CYS A 39 1.87 -7.59 3.50
CA CYS A 39 1.32 -7.57 2.14
C CYS A 39 0.22 -6.51 2.07
N LEU A 40 0.42 -5.53 1.20
CA LEU A 40 -0.52 -4.45 0.93
C LEU A 40 -1.28 -4.80 -0.35
N ARG A 41 -2.59 -4.63 -0.35
CA ARG A 41 -3.47 -4.93 -1.48
C ARG A 41 -4.48 -3.80 -1.66
N LEU A 42 -4.62 -3.29 -2.88
CA LEU A 42 -5.79 -2.48 -3.22
C LEU A 42 -6.85 -3.39 -3.82
N ILE A 43 -8.07 -3.28 -3.30
CA ILE A 43 -9.18 -4.15 -3.68
C ILE A 43 -10.37 -3.30 -4.07
N GLU A 44 -10.93 -3.58 -5.24
CA GLU A 44 -12.18 -3.00 -5.68
C GLU A 44 -13.36 -3.85 -5.19
N LYS A 45 -14.22 -3.26 -4.36
CA LYS A 45 -15.45 -3.86 -3.84
C LYS A 45 -16.63 -2.94 -4.15
N GLY A 46 -17.49 -3.34 -5.08
CA GLY A 46 -18.71 -2.59 -5.41
C GLY A 46 -18.44 -1.14 -5.84
N GLY A 47 -17.38 -0.90 -6.62
CA GLY A 47 -16.97 0.43 -7.10
C GLY A 47 -16.25 1.30 -6.06
N THR A 48 -15.98 0.78 -4.86
CA THR A 48 -15.11 1.43 -3.87
C THR A 48 -13.79 0.69 -3.77
N ILE A 49 -12.69 1.43 -3.77
CA ILE A 49 -11.36 0.86 -3.54
C ILE A 49 -11.02 0.96 -2.06
N VAL A 50 -10.55 -0.15 -1.50
CA VAL A 50 -10.08 -0.27 -0.12
C VAL A 50 -8.64 -0.76 -0.09
N LEU A 51 -7.88 -0.34 0.92
CA LEU A 51 -6.56 -0.87 1.21
C LEU A 51 -6.68 -2.02 2.22
N GLN A 52 -6.27 -3.19 1.81
CA GLN A 52 -6.14 -4.37 2.65
C GLN A 52 -4.66 -4.58 3.01
N ILE A 53 -4.38 -4.78 4.30
CA ILE A 53 -3.03 -4.98 4.83
C ILE A 53 -3.00 -6.27 5.63
N ASP A 54 -2.11 -7.17 5.23
CA ASP A 54 -1.83 -8.41 5.93
C ASP A 54 -0.43 -8.30 6.57
N ALA A 55 -0.36 -8.07 7.88
CA ALA A 55 0.90 -7.88 8.61
C ALA A 55 0.89 -8.66 9.92
N ALA A 56 1.99 -9.35 10.23
CA ALA A 56 2.16 -10.11 11.48
C ALA A 56 0.99 -11.10 11.79
N GLY A 57 0.39 -11.69 10.74
CA GLY A 57 -0.76 -12.60 10.87
C GLY A 57 -2.10 -11.90 11.18
N GLN A 58 -2.11 -10.57 11.21
CA GLN A 58 -3.32 -9.77 11.33
C GLN A 58 -3.76 -9.24 9.97
N HIS A 59 -5.07 -9.09 9.85
CA HIS A 59 -5.76 -8.62 8.67
C HIS A 59 -6.41 -7.27 8.95
N PHE A 60 -6.07 -6.26 8.15
CA PHE A 60 -6.62 -4.92 8.29
C PHE A 60 -7.22 -4.46 6.97
N GLU A 61 -8.36 -3.79 7.03
CA GLU A 61 -9.02 -3.19 5.87
C GLU A 61 -9.32 -1.73 6.19
N TYR A 62 -8.85 -0.84 5.32
CA TYR A 62 -8.96 0.60 5.46
C TYR A 62 -9.57 1.21 4.20
N ASN A 63 -10.50 2.15 4.40
CA ASN A 63 -10.93 3.02 3.31
C ASN A 63 -9.78 3.94 2.89
N LEU A 64 -9.73 4.33 1.61
CA LEU A 64 -8.75 5.30 1.13
C LEU A 64 -9.10 6.70 1.66
N GLY A 65 -8.49 7.06 2.78
CA GLY A 65 -8.60 8.36 3.43
C GLY A 65 -7.27 8.76 4.05
N ASN A 66 -7.09 10.06 4.28
CA ASN A 66 -5.83 10.61 4.82
C ASN A 66 -5.67 10.22 6.29
N ALA A 67 -4.87 9.19 6.57
CA ALA A 67 -4.66 8.67 7.92
C ALA A 67 -3.39 7.82 8.02
N CYS A 68 -2.78 7.77 9.21
CA CYS A 68 -1.75 6.80 9.55
C CYS A 68 -2.29 5.75 10.52
N HIS A 69 -2.03 4.48 10.23
CA HIS A 69 -2.48 3.36 11.03
C HIS A 69 -1.30 2.52 11.51
N PRO A 70 -1.18 2.22 12.82
CA PRO A 70 -0.17 1.31 13.31
C PRO A 70 -0.51 -0.12 12.86
N ILE A 71 0.36 -0.71 12.05
CA ILE A 71 0.22 -2.09 11.56
C ILE A 71 1.03 -3.09 12.39
N TYR A 72 1.99 -2.60 13.16
CA TYR A 72 2.82 -3.42 14.04
C TYR A 72 3.37 -2.58 15.20
N THR A 73 3.40 -3.13 16.41
CA THR A 73 3.98 -2.47 17.59
C THR A 73 4.78 -3.48 18.40
N VAL A 74 6.03 -3.13 18.74
CA VAL A 74 6.92 -3.95 19.56
C VAL A 74 7.76 -3.07 20.50
N ALA A 75 7.61 -3.29 21.80
CA ALA A 75 8.35 -2.56 22.85
C ALA A 75 8.29 -1.02 22.68
N ILE A 76 9.38 -0.39 22.24
CA ILE A 76 9.50 1.05 22.02
C ILE A 76 9.31 1.46 20.55
N GLY A 77 9.01 0.51 19.66
CA GLY A 77 8.91 0.73 18.22
C GLY A 77 7.52 0.40 17.70
N LYS A 78 7.05 1.15 16.70
CA LYS A 78 5.86 0.82 15.91
C LYS A 78 6.11 1.09 14.43
N ILE A 79 5.42 0.35 13.58
CA ILE A 79 5.39 0.58 12.15
C ILE A 79 3.99 1.04 11.79
N GLU A 80 3.92 2.15 11.09
CA GLU A 80 2.69 2.77 10.64
C GLU A 80 2.62 2.72 9.11
N ILE A 81 1.42 2.51 8.59
CA ILE A 81 1.10 2.75 7.19
C ILE A 81 0.24 4.00 7.12
N CYS A 82 0.74 5.00 6.43
CA CYS A 82 0.06 6.22 6.10
C CYS A 82 -0.54 6.11 4.70
N ILE A 83 -1.80 6.48 4.60
CA ILE A 83 -2.59 6.52 3.38
C ILE A 83 -2.87 8.00 3.13
N GLU A 84 -2.53 8.49 1.95
CA GLU A 84 -2.83 9.84 1.52
C GLU A 84 -3.52 9.77 0.16
N LYS A 85 -4.83 10.05 0.16
CA LYS A 85 -5.63 10.14 -1.05
C LYS A 85 -5.28 11.44 -1.77
N GLN A 86 -4.74 11.30 -2.98
CA GLN A 86 -4.47 12.45 -3.84
C GLN A 86 -5.66 12.72 -4.77
N PRO A 87 -5.76 13.92 -5.37
CA PRO A 87 -6.75 14.20 -6.40
C PRO A 87 -6.67 13.17 -7.54
N GLY A 88 -7.82 12.76 -8.05
CA GLY A 88 -7.92 11.73 -9.10
C GLY A 88 -7.87 10.31 -8.54
N GLN A 89 -7.39 9.38 -9.37
CA GLN A 89 -7.30 7.94 -9.08
C GLN A 89 -5.91 7.59 -8.57
N THR A 90 -5.48 8.32 -7.55
CA THR A 90 -4.13 8.22 -7.00
C THR A 90 -4.19 8.10 -5.50
N VAL A 91 -3.45 7.15 -4.95
CA VAL A 91 -3.20 7.04 -3.52
C VAL A 91 -1.72 6.93 -3.26
N ARG A 92 -1.25 7.72 -2.31
CA ARG A 92 0.09 7.60 -1.76
C ARG A 92 0.03 6.69 -0.55
N LEU A 93 0.85 5.65 -0.57
CA LEU A 93 1.07 4.77 0.58
C LEU A 93 2.48 5.00 1.10
N GLN A 94 2.62 5.16 2.41
CA GLN A 94 3.93 5.31 3.06
C GLN A 94 4.01 4.44 4.30
N ALA A 95 5.08 3.68 4.43
CA ALA A 95 5.42 2.97 5.66
C ALA A 95 6.42 3.79 6.46
N ARG A 96 6.13 4.00 7.74
CA ARG A 96 6.96 4.76 8.68
C ARG A 96 7.36 3.87 9.84
N ALA A 97 8.65 3.86 10.17
CA ALA A 97 9.12 3.29 11.42
C ALA A 97 9.20 4.41 12.46
N CYS A 98 8.52 4.21 13.58
CA CYS A 98 8.54 5.12 14.73
C CYS A 98 9.18 4.42 15.92
N ILE A 99 10.04 5.14 16.65
CA ILE A 99 10.56 4.72 17.94
C ILE A 99 10.24 5.80 18.96
N GLY A 100 9.62 5.40 20.07
CA GLY A 100 9.37 6.28 21.18
C GLY A 100 9.44 5.63 22.56
N TYR A 101 9.88 6.43 23.52
CA TYR A 101 9.86 6.12 24.94
C TYR A 101 9.44 7.40 25.69
N GLY A 102 8.30 7.35 26.39
CA GLY A 102 7.72 8.53 27.03
C GLY A 102 7.34 9.62 25.99
N PRO A 103 7.71 10.91 26.20
CA PRO A 103 7.32 12.01 25.32
C PRO A 103 8.14 12.12 24.03
N ILE A 104 9.16 11.28 23.84
CA ILE A 104 10.03 11.32 22.66
C ILE A 104 9.52 10.29 21.66
N ASN A 105 9.03 10.73 20.50
CA ASN A 105 8.70 9.88 19.37
C ASN A 105 9.50 10.35 18.15
N LYS A 106 10.29 9.47 17.55
CA LYS A 106 11.02 9.73 16.30
C LYS A 106 10.51 8.78 15.24
N CYS A 107 9.98 9.33 14.17
CA CYS A 107 9.52 8.56 13.00
C CYS A 107 10.39 8.89 11.79
N TRP A 108 10.65 7.89 10.96
CA TRP A 108 11.27 8.06 9.65
C TRP A 108 10.59 7.13 8.64
N ASP A 109 10.58 7.57 7.39
CA ASP A 109 9.95 6.84 6.31
C ASP A 109 10.88 5.69 5.90
N ILE A 110 10.33 4.48 5.83
CA ILE A 110 11.07 3.26 5.45
C ILE A 110 10.67 2.75 4.08
N TRP A 111 9.51 3.18 3.57
CA TRP A 111 9.05 2.94 2.21
C TRP A 111 7.92 3.91 1.87
N GLY A 112 7.77 4.22 0.59
CA GLY A 112 6.59 4.88 0.08
C GLY A 112 6.41 4.58 -1.39
N THR A 113 5.19 4.79 -1.87
CA THR A 113 4.87 4.69 -3.29
C THR A 113 3.61 5.47 -3.60
N ASP A 114 3.52 5.96 -4.83
CA ASP A 114 2.27 6.46 -5.40
C ASP A 114 1.68 5.35 -6.27
N ILE A 115 0.41 5.05 -6.03
CA ILE A 115 -0.34 4.07 -6.79
C ILE A 115 -1.42 4.83 -7.55
N HIS A 116 -1.36 4.69 -8.86
CA HIS A 116 -2.35 5.22 -9.78
C HIS A 116 -3.23 4.06 -10.23
N TRP A 117 -4.52 4.30 -10.43
CA TRP A 117 -5.37 3.33 -11.10
C TRP A 117 -6.17 3.99 -12.21
N LEU A 118 -6.63 3.14 -13.12
CA LEU A 118 -7.56 3.48 -14.18
C LEU A 118 -8.79 2.61 -14.00
N THR A 119 -9.97 3.20 -14.11
CA THR A 119 -11.21 2.44 -14.25
C THR A 119 -11.17 1.61 -15.53
N ALA A 120 -12.00 0.56 -15.60
CA ALA A 120 -12.14 -0.24 -16.82
C ALA A 120 -12.48 0.62 -18.06
N ALA A 121 -13.30 1.67 -17.88
CA ALA A 121 -13.65 2.61 -18.94
C ALA A 121 -12.46 3.45 -19.43
N GLU A 122 -11.63 3.93 -18.51
CA GLU A 122 -10.44 4.72 -18.86
C GLU A 122 -9.36 3.84 -19.49
N PHE A 123 -9.18 2.62 -18.99
CA PHE A 123 -8.25 1.66 -19.59
C PHE A 123 -8.68 1.30 -21.02
N ALA A 124 -9.98 1.07 -21.26
CA ALA A 124 -10.52 0.82 -22.59
C ALA A 124 -10.40 2.03 -23.55
N ALA A 125 -10.33 3.24 -23.00
CA ALA A 125 -10.14 4.47 -23.76
C ALA A 125 -8.67 4.78 -24.08
N LEU A 126 -7.70 4.03 -23.52
CA LEU A 126 -6.30 4.20 -23.86
C LEU A 126 -6.04 3.75 -25.30
N ASP A 127 -5.32 4.57 -26.06
CA ASP A 127 -4.77 4.15 -27.33
C ASP A 127 -3.56 3.23 -27.09
N LEU A 128 -3.82 1.92 -27.11
CA LEU A 128 -2.81 0.88 -26.95
C LEU A 128 -2.06 0.56 -28.25
N ALA A 129 -2.41 1.19 -29.38
CA ALA A 129 -1.73 1.00 -30.66
C ALA A 129 -0.20 1.21 -30.63
N PRO A 130 0.35 2.16 -29.84
CA PRO A 130 1.81 2.36 -29.72
C PRO A 130 2.55 1.21 -29.03
N LEU A 131 1.85 0.34 -28.30
CA LEU A 131 2.47 -0.76 -27.54
C LEU A 131 2.78 -1.99 -28.41
N GLY A 132 2.40 -1.98 -29.70
CA GLY A 132 2.72 -3.06 -30.64
C GLY A 132 2.16 -4.44 -30.23
N LEU A 133 1.08 -4.46 -29.45
CA LEU A 133 0.44 -5.68 -28.95
C LEU A 133 -0.23 -6.44 -30.10
N SER A 134 -0.17 -7.78 -30.06
CA SER A 134 -0.85 -8.60 -31.07
C SER A 134 -2.38 -8.48 -30.95
N HIS A 135 -3.09 -8.69 -32.05
CA HIS A 135 -4.55 -8.61 -32.11
C HIS A 135 -5.25 -9.53 -31.10
N ASP A 136 -4.68 -10.71 -30.83
CA ASP A 136 -5.21 -11.64 -29.81
C ASP A 136 -5.09 -11.10 -28.38
N VAL A 137 -4.02 -10.35 -28.08
CA VAL A 137 -3.81 -9.73 -26.76
C VAL A 137 -4.76 -8.56 -26.58
N LEU A 138 -4.93 -7.73 -27.61
CA LEU A 138 -5.91 -6.64 -27.59
C LEU A 138 -7.34 -7.15 -27.44
N ALA A 139 -7.71 -8.24 -28.13
CA ALA A 139 -9.03 -8.86 -28.00
C ALA A 139 -9.28 -9.43 -26.60
N ARG A 140 -8.26 -9.97 -25.94
CA ARG A 140 -8.37 -10.45 -24.55
C ARG A 140 -8.48 -9.32 -23.53
N LEU A 141 -7.75 -8.22 -23.72
CA LEU A 141 -7.83 -7.04 -22.87
C LEU A 141 -9.20 -6.34 -23.01
N ALA A 142 -9.75 -6.28 -24.22
CA ALA A 142 -11.11 -5.77 -24.46
C ALA A 142 -12.22 -6.64 -23.84
N GLN A 143 -11.91 -7.90 -23.50
CA GLN A 143 -12.84 -8.85 -22.86
C GLN A 143 -12.73 -8.89 -21.33
N ALA A 144 -11.91 -8.04 -20.69
CA ALA A 144 -11.83 -7.90 -19.24
C ALA A 144 -12.62 -6.65 -18.79
N PRO A 145 -13.96 -6.68 -18.68
CA PRO A 145 -14.75 -5.47 -18.82
C PRO A 145 -14.97 -4.70 -17.52
N ASP A 146 -14.60 -5.23 -16.35
CA ASP A 146 -15.13 -4.71 -15.07
C ASP A 146 -14.09 -4.54 -13.96
N ALA A 147 -12.80 -4.63 -14.24
CA ALA A 147 -11.76 -4.49 -13.22
C ALA A 147 -10.87 -3.27 -13.48
N SER A 148 -10.70 -2.43 -12.45
CA SER A 148 -9.70 -1.36 -12.50
C SER A 148 -8.29 -1.95 -12.57
N VAL A 149 -7.37 -1.24 -13.23
CA VAL A 149 -5.95 -1.62 -13.33
C VAL A 149 -5.12 -0.56 -12.63
N ALA A 150 -4.24 -0.99 -11.73
CA ALA A 150 -3.38 -0.09 -10.98
C ALA A 150 -1.90 -0.25 -11.33
N PHE A 151 -1.17 0.86 -11.29
CA PHE A 151 0.22 1.01 -11.66
C PHE A 151 0.96 1.70 -10.51
N GLU A 152 2.21 1.29 -10.30
CA GLU A 152 3.10 1.87 -9.31
C GLU A 152 4.13 2.74 -10.05
N ASP A 153 4.30 3.99 -9.62
CA ASP A 153 5.45 4.80 -10.03
C ASP A 153 6.60 4.65 -9.04
N GLU A 154 7.83 4.53 -9.56
CA GLU A 154 9.03 4.28 -8.75
C GLU A 154 9.32 5.43 -7.79
N PHE A 155 9.66 5.05 -6.55
CA PHE A 155 9.85 5.92 -5.40
C PHE A 155 10.83 7.09 -5.64
N GLN A 156 10.35 8.32 -5.44
CA GLN A 156 11.20 9.43 -5.03
C GLN A 156 10.92 9.74 -3.54
N PRO A 157 11.94 9.73 -2.65
CA PRO A 157 11.74 10.13 -1.26
C PRO A 157 11.35 11.62 -1.23
N LEU A 158 10.05 11.88 -1.14
CA LEU A 158 9.48 13.22 -1.19
C LEU A 158 8.58 13.44 0.02
N ALA A 159 9.03 14.36 0.88
CA ALA A 159 8.35 15.04 1.99
C ALA A 159 7.56 14.17 3.00
N PRO A 160 7.63 14.50 4.30
CA PRO A 160 6.80 13.81 5.30
C PRO A 160 5.32 13.92 4.93
N CYS A 161 4.60 12.79 4.99
CA CYS A 161 3.16 12.75 4.78
C CYS A 161 2.48 13.77 5.72
N PRO A 162 1.63 14.70 5.20
CA PRO A 162 0.88 15.64 6.02
C PRO A 162 -0.32 14.93 6.66
N CYS A 163 -0.08 13.85 7.42
CA CYS A 163 -1.11 13.24 8.24
C CYS A 163 -1.22 14.06 9.52
N SER A 164 -2.37 14.73 9.73
CA SER A 164 -2.66 15.41 10.99
C SER A 164 -2.80 14.38 12.11
N ASP A 165 -2.04 14.59 13.20
CA ASP A 165 -2.19 13.89 14.48
C ASP A 165 -3.57 14.16 15.11
#